data_AF-A0A7S8E593-F1
#
_entry.id   AF-A0A7S8E593-F1
#
_cell.length_a   1.000
_cell.length_b   1.000
_cell.length_c   1.000
_cell.angle_alpha   90.00
_cell.angle_beta   90.00
_cell.angle_gamma   90.00
#
_symmetry.space_group_name_H-M   'P 1'
#
loop_
_entity.id
_entity.type
_entity.pdbx_description
1 polymer ?
#
loop_
_entity_poly.entity_id
_entity_poly.type
_entity_poly.pdbx_seq_one_letter_code
_entity_poly.pdbx_strand_id
1 'polypeptide(L)'
;MNRMLEAWETLLEQAENGDYDEQQDALFQIGLILERHNPAIEGEPDMYEEALSRELLRLTLAPSRQADAINDLLKWAIQDAAAADACLYAVSRAEVGLVIEPLLQFIQRQGPKMNDEVAYQTVVALDTCLRQGLDAVKQALAKYDPTAQLDEWQDADDDLLADKALFALRRVNHLLGQA
;
A
#
# COMPACT_ATOMS: atom_id res chain seq x y z
N MET A 1 -27.69 11.97 -2.02
CA MET A 1 -26.51 11.25 -2.52
C MET A 1 -26.48 9.91 -1.77
N ASN A 2 -25.73 8.89 -2.22
CA ASN A 2 -25.82 7.56 -1.61
C ASN A 2 -25.07 7.59 -0.26
N ARG A 3 -25.73 7.26 0.85
CA ARG A 3 -25.13 7.32 2.21
C ARG A 3 -23.81 6.55 2.34
N MET A 4 -23.62 5.48 1.57
CA MET A 4 -22.37 4.72 1.55
C MET A 4 -21.22 5.52 0.88
N LEU A 5 -21.53 6.28 -0.16
CA LEU A 5 -20.55 7.13 -0.83
C LEU A 5 -20.22 8.37 0.01
N GLU A 6 -21.22 8.92 0.69
CA GLU A 6 -21.02 10.00 1.68
C GLU A 6 -20.08 9.55 2.81
N ALA A 7 -20.29 8.34 3.36
CA ALA A 7 -19.41 7.77 4.38
C ALA A 7 -17.99 7.55 3.87
N TRP A 8 -17.84 7.09 2.62
CA TRP A 8 -16.54 6.92 1.99
C TRP A 8 -15.82 8.26 1.76
N GLU A 9 -16.52 9.28 1.28
CA GLU A 9 -15.95 10.62 1.06
C GLU A 9 -15.53 11.27 2.38
N THR A 10 -16.32 11.09 3.45
CA THR A 10 -15.96 11.54 4.81
C THR A 10 -14.68 10.85 5.29
N LEU A 11 -14.54 9.54 5.03
CA LEU A 11 -13.36 8.78 5.43
C LEU A 11 -12.09 9.27 4.70
N LEU A 12 -12.19 9.58 3.41
CA LEU A 12 -11.08 10.17 2.65
C LEU A 12 -10.72 11.57 3.16
N GLU A 13 -11.73 12.39 3.49
CA GLU A 13 -11.50 13.73 4.06
C GLU A 13 -10.79 13.67 5.41
N GLN A 14 -11.17 12.71 6.27
CA GLN A 14 -10.52 12.46 7.56
C GLN A 14 -9.09 11.94 7.40
N ALA A 15 -8.85 11.05 6.43
CA ALA A 15 -7.50 10.57 6.14
C ALA A 15 -6.56 11.68 5.65
N GLU A 16 -7.07 12.67 4.90
CA GLU A 16 -6.25 13.77 4.40
C GLU A 16 -6.11 14.93 5.40
N ASN A 17 -7.18 15.28 6.12
CA ASN A 17 -7.29 16.53 6.87
C ASN A 17 -7.62 16.37 8.35
N GLY A 18 -7.83 15.14 8.83
CA GLY A 18 -8.10 14.86 10.24
C GLY A 18 -6.91 15.19 11.14
N ASP A 19 -7.16 15.25 12.44
CA ASP A 19 -6.04 15.22 13.39
C ASP A 19 -5.34 13.85 13.38
N TYR A 20 -4.25 13.70 14.13
CA TYR A 20 -3.45 12.47 14.10
C TYR A 20 -4.30 11.21 14.37
N ASP A 21 -5.14 11.23 15.41
CA ASP A 21 -5.94 10.05 15.76
C ASP A 21 -7.02 9.76 14.71
N GLU A 22 -7.70 10.81 14.23
CA GLU A 22 -8.70 10.69 13.16
C GLU A 22 -8.09 10.18 11.85
N GLN A 23 -6.90 10.67 11.49
CA GLN A 23 -6.19 10.26 10.28
C GLN A 23 -5.74 8.81 10.36
N GLN A 24 -5.13 8.38 11.47
CA GLN A 24 -4.69 6.99 11.62
C GLN A 24 -5.87 6.02 11.58
N ASP A 25 -6.97 6.35 12.26
CA ASP A 25 -8.17 5.51 12.28
C ASP A 25 -8.83 5.46 10.89
N ALA A 26 -8.90 6.59 10.17
CA ALA A 26 -9.42 6.65 8.82
C ALA A 26 -8.58 5.82 7.83
N LEU A 27 -7.24 5.95 7.89
CA LEU A 27 -6.32 5.18 7.03
C LEU A 27 -6.41 3.67 7.31
N PHE A 28 -6.56 3.29 8.59
CA PHE A 28 -6.79 1.90 8.97
C PHE A 28 -8.10 1.35 8.37
N GLN A 29 -9.21 2.09 8.51
CA GLN A 29 -10.50 1.71 7.93
C GLN A 29 -10.47 1.65 6.40
N ILE A 30 -9.75 2.55 5.73
CA ILE A 30 -9.50 2.49 4.28
C ILE A 30 -8.78 1.19 3.93
N GLY A 31 -7.74 0.82 4.68
CA GLY A 31 -7.02 -0.44 4.53
C GLY A 31 -7.95 -1.66 4.62
N LEU A 32 -8.84 -1.70 5.60
CA LEU A 32 -9.83 -2.78 5.75
C LEU A 32 -10.81 -2.82 4.57
N ILE A 33 -11.26 -1.67 4.09
CA ILE A 33 -12.16 -1.60 2.93
C ILE A 33 -11.48 -2.17 1.69
N LEU A 34 -10.21 -1.82 1.45
CA LEU A 34 -9.40 -2.35 0.35
C LEU A 34 -9.10 -3.84 0.51
N GLU A 35 -8.82 -4.29 1.72
CA GLU A 35 -8.54 -5.71 2.04
C GLU A 35 -9.69 -6.63 1.63
N ARG A 36 -10.95 -6.21 1.86
CA ARG A 36 -12.14 -7.00 1.49
C ARG A 36 -12.26 -7.27 0.00
N HIS A 37 -11.56 -6.49 -0.83
CA HIS A 37 -11.48 -6.70 -2.27
C HIS A 37 -10.30 -7.58 -2.68
N ASN A 38 -9.36 -7.87 -1.78
CA ASN A 38 -8.18 -8.67 -2.06
C ASN A 38 -8.46 -10.17 -1.81
N PRO A 39 -8.52 -11.02 -2.86
CA PRO A 39 -8.80 -12.45 -2.70
C PRO A 39 -7.66 -13.24 -2.06
N ALA A 40 -6.47 -12.64 -1.91
CA ALA A 40 -5.31 -13.28 -1.28
C ALA A 40 -5.27 -13.11 0.25
N ILE A 41 -6.18 -12.32 0.82
CA ILE A 41 -6.24 -12.07 2.27
C ILE A 41 -7.58 -12.60 2.79
N GLU A 42 -7.52 -13.53 3.72
CA GLU A 42 -8.67 -13.94 4.52
C GLU A 42 -8.79 -12.96 5.70
N GLY A 43 -9.71 -12.02 5.56
CA GLY A 43 -10.01 -11.03 6.59
C GLY A 43 -10.57 -11.61 7.89
N GLU A 44 -10.45 -10.85 8.98
CA GLU A 44 -11.06 -11.17 10.28
C GLU A 44 -12.44 -10.51 10.42
N PRO A 45 -13.55 -11.28 10.43
CA PRO A 45 -14.90 -10.71 10.46
C PRO A 45 -15.15 -9.76 11.64
N ASP A 46 -14.67 -10.13 12.83
CA ASP A 46 -14.84 -9.36 14.06
C ASP A 46 -14.16 -7.99 13.94
N MET A 47 -12.97 -7.93 13.32
CA MET A 47 -12.23 -6.69 13.09
C MET A 47 -13.02 -5.72 12.20
N TYR A 48 -13.67 -6.23 11.16
CA TYR A 48 -14.49 -5.38 10.29
C TYR A 48 -15.71 -4.83 11.02
N GLU A 49 -16.40 -5.64 11.81
CA GLU A 49 -17.59 -5.23 12.54
C GLU A 49 -17.30 -4.21 13.64
N GLU A 50 -16.12 -4.28 14.27
CA GLU A 50 -15.67 -3.34 15.29
C GLU A 50 -15.16 -2.02 14.71
N ALA A 51 -14.45 -2.05 13.59
CA ALA A 51 -13.77 -0.89 13.03
C ALA A 51 -14.61 -0.09 12.01
N LEU A 52 -15.54 -0.74 11.30
CA LEU A 52 -16.28 -0.09 10.21
C LEU A 52 -17.73 0.24 10.60
N SER A 53 -18.15 1.45 10.25
CA SER A 53 -19.57 1.83 10.37
C SER A 53 -20.45 0.94 9.46
N ARG A 54 -21.76 0.89 9.76
CA ARG A 54 -22.73 0.08 9.00
C ARG A 54 -22.74 0.40 7.51
N GLU A 55 -22.59 1.67 7.16
CA GLU A 55 -22.49 2.15 5.78
C GLU A 55 -21.23 1.65 5.09
N LEU A 56 -20.07 1.70 5.77
CA LEU A 56 -18.79 1.23 5.24
C LEU A 56 -18.72 -0.30 5.13
N LEU A 57 -19.35 -1.02 6.07
CA LEU A 57 -19.51 -2.47 6.00
C LEU A 57 -20.24 -2.92 4.72
N ARG A 58 -21.18 -2.12 4.23
CA ARG A 58 -21.96 -2.41 3.02
C ARG A 58 -21.36 -1.82 1.74
N LEU A 59 -20.32 -0.99 1.87
CA LEU A 59 -19.67 -0.36 0.74
C LEU A 59 -18.96 -1.42 -0.11
N THR A 60 -19.16 -1.35 -1.42
CA THR A 60 -18.41 -2.11 -2.42
C THR A 60 -17.87 -1.12 -3.43
N LEU A 61 -16.55 -0.97 -3.48
CA LEU A 61 -15.90 -0.02 -4.37
C LEU A 61 -15.70 -0.65 -5.75
N ALA A 62 -16.03 0.12 -6.79
CA ALA A 62 -15.62 -0.22 -8.15
C ALA A 62 -14.08 -0.20 -8.26
N PRO A 63 -13.46 -1.03 -9.11
CA PRO A 63 -12.00 -1.08 -9.25
C PRO A 63 -11.34 0.28 -9.52
N SER A 64 -12.00 1.16 -10.27
CA SER A 64 -11.48 2.52 -10.52
C SER A 64 -11.36 3.35 -9.24
N ARG A 65 -12.35 3.26 -8.33
CA ARG A 65 -12.32 3.99 -7.05
C ARG A 65 -11.28 3.42 -6.09
N GLN A 66 -11.03 2.11 -6.14
CA GLN A 66 -9.94 1.49 -5.39
C GLN A 66 -8.58 2.00 -5.90
N ALA A 67 -8.40 2.06 -7.23
CA ALA A 67 -7.21 2.62 -7.84
C ALA A 67 -7.00 4.10 -7.50
N ASP A 68 -8.05 4.91 -7.51
CA ASP A 68 -8.00 6.32 -7.08
C ASP A 68 -7.51 6.42 -5.62
N ALA A 69 -8.12 5.63 -4.72
CA ALA A 69 -7.73 5.60 -3.31
C ALA A 69 -6.26 5.17 -3.10
N ILE A 70 -5.79 4.15 -3.83
CA ILE A 70 -4.39 3.70 -3.78
C ILE A 70 -3.44 4.83 -4.18
N ASN A 71 -3.77 5.58 -5.25
CA ASN A 71 -2.94 6.71 -5.69
C ASN A 71 -2.93 7.85 -4.67
N ASP A 72 -4.08 8.13 -4.03
CA ASP A 72 -4.18 9.13 -2.98
C ASP A 72 -3.34 8.73 -1.75
N LEU A 73 -3.42 7.47 -1.30
CA LEU A 73 -2.60 6.94 -0.20
C LEU A 73 -1.10 7.05 -0.50
N LEU A 74 -0.66 6.65 -1.70
CA LEU A 74 0.76 6.77 -2.11
C LEU A 74 1.21 8.23 -2.15
N LYS A 75 0.33 9.15 -2.58
CA LYS A 75 0.60 10.58 -2.58
C LYS A 75 0.70 11.12 -1.16
N TRP A 76 -0.20 10.75 -0.26
CA TRP A 76 -0.17 11.20 1.13
C TRP A 76 1.06 10.67 1.88
N ALA A 77 1.47 9.43 1.61
CA ALA A 77 2.65 8.82 2.24
C ALA A 77 3.96 9.59 2.01
N ILE A 78 4.09 10.36 0.92
CA ILE A 78 5.27 11.20 0.68
C ILE A 78 5.08 12.66 1.14
N GLN A 79 3.84 13.07 1.39
CA GLN A 79 3.51 14.43 1.83
C GLN A 79 3.62 14.56 3.35
N ASP A 80 3.28 13.51 4.08
CA ASP A 80 3.34 13.46 5.54
C ASP A 80 3.98 12.15 6.01
N ALA A 81 5.17 12.25 6.60
CA ALA A 81 5.88 11.10 7.14
C ALA A 81 5.11 10.42 8.29
N ALA A 82 4.32 11.17 9.07
CA ALA A 82 3.55 10.61 10.19
C ALA A 82 2.38 9.73 9.72
N ALA A 83 1.87 9.99 8.51
CA ALA A 83 0.81 9.22 7.88
C ALA A 83 1.34 8.08 7.00
N ALA A 84 2.64 8.07 6.70
CA ALA A 84 3.20 7.21 5.67
C ALA A 84 3.08 5.72 5.99
N ASP A 85 3.31 5.33 7.25
CA ASP A 85 3.15 3.95 7.71
C ASP A 85 1.72 3.45 7.46
N ALA A 86 0.72 4.16 8.00
CA ALA A 86 -0.68 3.80 7.82
C ALA A 86 -1.13 3.83 6.33
N CYS A 87 -0.63 4.79 5.54
CA CYS A 87 -0.88 4.84 4.10
C CYS A 87 -0.34 3.59 3.39
N LEU A 88 0.93 3.25 3.61
CA LEU A 88 1.60 2.13 2.94
C LEU A 88 1.09 0.78 3.45
N TYR A 89 0.70 0.70 4.72
CA TYR A 89 -0.06 -0.41 5.26
C TYR A 89 -1.37 -0.60 4.49
N ALA A 90 -2.20 0.44 4.35
CA ALA A 90 -3.47 0.37 3.63
C ALA A 90 -3.27 -0.05 2.16
N VAL A 91 -2.24 0.49 1.49
CA VAL A 91 -1.84 0.08 0.13
C VAL A 91 -1.47 -1.40 0.08
N SER A 92 -0.75 -1.92 1.07
CA SER A 92 -0.34 -3.34 1.10
C SER A 92 -1.51 -4.33 1.24
N ARG A 93 -2.67 -3.86 1.72
CA ARG A 93 -3.89 -4.67 1.86
C ARG A 93 -4.70 -4.79 0.58
N ALA A 94 -4.58 -3.83 -0.35
CA ALA A 94 -5.34 -3.82 -1.58
C ALA A 94 -4.96 -4.96 -2.54
N GLU A 95 -5.86 -5.25 -3.48
CA GLU A 95 -5.66 -6.27 -4.52
C GLU A 95 -4.40 -5.98 -5.35
N VAL A 96 -3.50 -6.96 -5.45
CA VAL A 96 -2.21 -6.83 -6.14
C VAL A 96 -2.34 -6.29 -7.56
N GLY A 97 -3.36 -6.73 -8.30
CA GLY A 97 -3.60 -6.29 -9.68
C GLY A 97 -3.84 -4.78 -9.82
N LEU A 98 -4.26 -4.12 -8.74
CA LEU A 98 -4.48 -2.67 -8.69
C LEU A 98 -3.28 -1.93 -8.06
N VAL A 99 -2.51 -2.57 -7.18
CA VAL A 99 -1.47 -1.93 -6.38
C VAL A 99 -0.08 -1.96 -7.02
N ILE A 100 0.32 -3.09 -7.61
CA ILE A 100 1.75 -3.33 -7.89
C ILE A 100 2.33 -2.32 -8.88
N GLU A 101 1.60 -1.96 -9.93
CA GLU A 101 2.07 -1.00 -10.93
C GLU A 101 2.18 0.42 -10.34
N PRO A 102 1.15 0.98 -9.66
CA PRO A 102 1.28 2.24 -8.93
C PRO A 102 2.42 2.26 -7.90
N LEU A 103 2.58 1.19 -7.13
CA LEU A 103 3.62 1.09 -6.10
C LEU A 103 5.03 1.11 -6.71
N LEU A 104 5.27 0.38 -7.80
CA LEU A 104 6.55 0.39 -8.49
C LEU A 104 6.86 1.76 -9.13
N GLN A 105 5.85 2.44 -9.69
CA GLN A 105 6.01 3.82 -10.17
C GLN A 105 6.34 4.78 -9.03
N PHE A 106 5.71 4.59 -7.86
CA PHE A 106 5.97 5.37 -6.66
C PHE A 106 7.43 5.21 -6.20
N ILE A 107 7.92 3.96 -6.09
CA ILE A 107 9.32 3.65 -5.79
C ILE A 107 10.26 4.32 -6.79
N GLN A 108 10.02 4.18 -8.09
CA GLN A 108 10.89 4.76 -9.11
C GLN A 108 10.96 6.30 -9.06
N ARG A 109 9.85 6.97 -8.71
CA ARG A 109 9.77 8.44 -8.73
C ARG A 109 10.19 9.09 -7.42
N GLN A 110 9.89 8.46 -6.29
CA GLN A 110 10.07 9.04 -4.96
C GLN A 110 11.11 8.31 -4.12
N GLY A 111 11.53 7.10 -4.50
CA GLY A 111 12.48 6.28 -3.74
C GLY A 111 13.72 7.03 -3.26
N PRO A 112 14.43 7.79 -4.12
CA PRO A 112 15.63 8.53 -3.73
C PRO A 112 15.38 9.69 -2.73
N LYS A 113 14.12 10.00 -2.42
CA LYS A 113 13.71 11.08 -1.51
C LYS A 113 13.05 10.57 -0.23
N MET A 114 12.80 9.27 -0.14
CA MET A 114 12.20 8.68 1.05
C MET A 114 13.22 8.71 2.19
N ASN A 115 12.74 8.94 3.40
CA ASN A 115 13.52 8.61 4.60
C ASN A 115 13.45 7.09 4.86
N ASP A 116 14.26 6.60 5.79
CA ASP A 116 14.40 5.15 6.02
C ASP A 116 13.09 4.48 6.48
N GLU A 117 12.28 5.18 7.28
CA GLU A 117 10.99 4.67 7.76
C GLU A 117 10.00 4.48 6.61
N VAL A 118 9.84 5.50 5.75
CA VAL A 118 8.96 5.43 4.56
C VAL A 118 9.48 4.39 3.58
N ALA A 119 10.81 4.32 3.37
CA ALA A 119 11.42 3.32 2.53
C ALA A 119 11.14 1.90 3.06
N TYR A 120 11.32 1.68 4.37
CA TYR A 120 11.07 0.39 5.01
C TYR A 120 9.61 -0.06 4.78
N GLN A 121 8.64 0.81 5.07
CA GLN A 121 7.22 0.49 4.86
C GLN A 121 6.87 0.28 3.39
N THR A 122 7.55 1.01 2.48
CA THR A 122 7.39 0.82 1.04
C THR A 122 7.90 -0.56 0.62
N VAL A 123 9.04 -1.02 1.15
CA VAL A 123 9.56 -2.37 0.88
C VAL A 123 8.67 -3.44 1.52
N VAL A 124 8.08 -3.19 2.70
CA VAL A 124 7.09 -4.09 3.30
C VAL A 124 5.87 -4.25 2.40
N ALA A 125 5.29 -3.15 1.91
CA ALA A 125 4.18 -3.18 0.97
C ALA A 125 4.55 -3.93 -0.32
N LEU A 126 5.74 -3.69 -0.86
CA LEU A 126 6.24 -4.39 -2.04
C LEU A 126 6.38 -5.89 -1.78
N ASP A 127 7.03 -6.32 -0.70
CA ASP A 127 7.20 -7.75 -0.38
C ASP A 127 5.85 -8.46 -0.20
N THR A 128 4.85 -7.79 0.37
CA THR A 128 3.47 -8.29 0.44
C THR A 128 2.91 -8.53 -0.96
N CYS A 129 3.02 -7.55 -1.86
CA CYS A 129 2.59 -7.73 -3.25
C CYS A 129 3.37 -8.82 -3.97
N LEU A 130 4.70 -8.91 -3.82
CA LEU A 130 5.54 -9.90 -4.50
C LEU A 130 5.24 -11.34 -4.07
N ARG A 131 4.69 -11.55 -2.87
CA ARG A 131 4.23 -12.86 -2.37
C ARG A 131 2.86 -13.26 -2.91
N GLN A 132 2.11 -12.29 -3.41
CA GLN A 132 0.74 -12.44 -3.91
C GLN A 132 0.72 -12.24 -5.45
N GLY A 133 -0.28 -12.76 -6.16
CA GLY A 133 -0.54 -12.38 -7.57
C GLY A 133 0.63 -12.45 -8.58
N LEU A 134 1.30 -13.61 -8.70
CA LEU A 134 2.53 -13.82 -9.49
C LEU A 134 2.51 -13.25 -10.93
N ASP A 135 1.40 -13.37 -11.66
CA ASP A 135 1.33 -12.92 -13.06
C ASP A 135 1.28 -11.40 -13.18
N ALA A 136 0.47 -10.74 -12.35
CA ALA A 136 0.37 -9.28 -12.32
C ALA A 136 1.72 -8.66 -11.89
N VAL A 137 2.37 -9.26 -10.89
CA VAL A 137 3.69 -8.84 -10.43
C VAL A 137 4.74 -8.93 -11.54
N LYS A 138 4.84 -10.08 -12.23
CA LYS A 138 5.80 -10.25 -13.32
C LYS A 138 5.59 -9.26 -14.45
N GLN A 139 4.33 -9.00 -14.83
CA GLN A 139 4.00 -8.03 -15.87
C GLN A 139 4.38 -6.60 -15.46
N ALA A 140 4.18 -6.24 -14.20
CA ALA A 140 4.53 -4.92 -13.68
C ALA A 140 6.05 -4.72 -13.56
N LEU A 141 6.79 -5.72 -13.04
CA LEU A 141 8.25 -5.70 -12.93
C LEU A 141 8.94 -5.61 -14.31
N ALA A 142 8.35 -6.16 -15.36
CA ALA A 142 8.86 -6.02 -16.71
C ALA A 142 8.78 -4.58 -17.26
N LYS A 143 7.91 -3.74 -16.68
CA LYS A 143 7.76 -2.33 -17.05
C LYS A 143 8.51 -1.38 -16.10
N TYR A 144 8.47 -1.69 -14.81
CA TYR A 144 9.01 -0.86 -13.74
C TYR A 144 9.91 -1.73 -12.86
N ASP A 145 11.21 -1.62 -13.09
CA ASP A 145 12.22 -2.39 -12.38
C ASP A 145 12.70 -1.62 -11.13
N PRO A 146 12.41 -2.10 -9.90
CA PRO A 146 12.83 -1.44 -8.66
C PRO A 146 14.25 -1.84 -8.21
N THR A 147 14.96 -2.71 -8.93
CA THR A 147 16.23 -3.30 -8.49
C THR A 147 17.26 -2.27 -8.07
N ALA A 148 17.48 -1.21 -8.85
CA ALA A 148 18.44 -0.16 -8.51
C ALA A 148 18.12 0.54 -7.18
N GLN A 149 16.84 0.79 -6.90
CA GLN A 149 16.44 1.43 -5.64
C GLN A 149 16.56 0.47 -4.45
N LEU A 150 16.22 -0.81 -4.65
CA LEU A 150 16.39 -1.84 -3.62
C LEU A 150 17.87 -2.13 -3.34
N ASP A 151 18.73 -2.01 -4.36
CA ASP A 151 20.18 -2.12 -4.24
C ASP A 151 20.79 -0.96 -3.44
N GLU A 152 20.24 0.25 -3.59
CA GLU A 152 20.61 1.40 -2.75
C GLU A 152 20.12 1.22 -1.31
N TRP A 153 18.87 0.78 -1.10
CA TRP A 153 18.30 0.62 0.24
C TRP A 153 18.88 -0.55 1.04
N GLN A 154 19.41 -1.60 0.40
CA GLN A 154 20.10 -2.68 1.14
C GLN A 154 21.43 -2.22 1.76
N ASP A 155 21.98 -1.08 1.32
CA ASP A 155 23.20 -0.48 1.86
C ASP A 155 22.89 0.66 2.85
N ALA A 156 21.63 0.82 3.27
CA ALA A 156 21.22 1.82 4.26
C ALA A 156 21.81 1.54 5.65
N ASP A 157 22.00 2.59 6.45
CA ASP A 157 22.47 2.48 7.85
C ASP A 157 21.41 1.86 8.78
N ASP A 158 20.14 1.91 8.40
CA ASP A 158 19.05 1.24 9.12
C ASP A 158 19.03 -0.26 8.79
N ASP A 159 19.43 -1.09 9.76
CA ASP A 159 19.52 -2.54 9.61
C ASP A 159 18.19 -3.19 9.16
N LEU A 160 17.04 -2.67 9.60
CA LEU A 160 15.74 -3.25 9.26
C LEU A 160 15.38 -2.97 7.79
N LEU A 161 15.62 -1.75 7.32
CA LEU A 161 15.49 -1.38 5.91
C LEU A 161 16.46 -2.21 5.06
N ALA A 162 17.73 -2.24 5.45
CA ALA A 162 18.78 -2.93 4.70
C ALA A 162 18.43 -4.42 4.48
N ASP A 163 18.10 -5.13 5.55
CA ASP A 163 17.71 -6.54 5.48
C ASP A 163 16.45 -6.73 4.63
N LYS A 164 15.43 -5.90 4.84
CA LYS A 164 14.15 -6.03 4.14
C LYS A 164 14.31 -5.76 2.64
N ALA A 165 15.09 -4.77 2.26
CA ALA A 165 15.42 -4.43 0.87
C ALA A 165 16.20 -5.57 0.20
N LEU A 166 17.18 -6.16 0.86
CA LEU A 166 17.91 -7.33 0.37
C LEU A 166 16.98 -8.52 0.08
N PHE A 167 16.05 -8.82 0.98
CA PHE A 167 15.09 -9.92 0.77
C PHE A 167 14.14 -9.63 -0.40
N ALA A 168 13.64 -8.40 -0.51
CA ALA A 168 12.79 -7.99 -1.62
C ALA A 168 13.56 -8.04 -2.95
N LEU A 169 14.80 -7.55 -2.99
CA LEU A 169 15.67 -7.59 -4.18
C LEU A 169 15.89 -9.02 -4.67
N ARG A 170 16.23 -9.94 -3.77
CA ARG A 170 16.39 -11.37 -4.13
C ARG A 170 15.12 -11.97 -4.72
N ARG A 171 13.96 -11.60 -4.19
CA ARG A 171 12.66 -12.05 -4.70
C ARG A 171 12.36 -11.47 -6.08
N VAL A 172 12.63 -10.18 -6.30
CA VAL A 172 12.49 -9.52 -7.60
C VAL A 172 13.39 -10.21 -8.63
N ASN A 173 14.67 -10.41 -8.32
CA ASN A 173 15.64 -11.09 -9.17
C ASN A 173 15.18 -12.50 -9.54
N HIS A 174 14.68 -13.28 -8.56
CA HIS A 174 14.10 -14.60 -8.81
C HIS A 174 12.88 -14.54 -9.75
N LEU A 175 11.98 -13.57 -9.57
CA LEU A 175 10.79 -13.41 -10.40
C LEU A 175 11.12 -12.95 -11.83
N LEU A 176 12.20 -12.19 -12.01
CA LEU A 176 12.73 -11.76 -13.30
C LEU A 176 13.61 -12.83 -13.98
N GLY A 177 13.94 -13.93 -13.28
CA GLY A 177 14.84 -14.96 -13.80
C GLY A 177 16.31 -14.54 -13.86
N GLN A 178 16.68 -13.54 -13.07
CA GLN A 178 18.06 -13.06 -12.92
C GLN A 178 18.61 -13.73 -11.65
N ALA A 179 19.32 -14.85 -11.80
CA ALA A 179 19.96 -15.56 -10.68
C ALA A 179 21.44 -15.81 -11.01
#